data_AF-A0AB35FGJ5-F1
#
_entry.id   AF-A0AB35FGJ5-F1
#
_cell.length_a   1.000
_cell.length_b   1.000
_cell.length_c   1.000
_cell.angle_alpha   90.00
_cell.angle_beta   90.00
_cell.angle_gamma   90.00
#
_symmetry.space_group_name_H-M   'P 1'
#
loop_
_entity.id
_entity.type
_entity.pdbx_description
1 polymer ?
#
loop_
_entity_poly.entity_id
_entity_poly.type
_entity_poly.pdbx_seq_one_letter_code
_entity_poly.pdbx_strand_id
1 'polypeptide(L)'
;METAFRDVSGGRLCCILLGAEAGGGKSRLVDEFADRLSGRALILKGGCIEQRESALPYAPITALLHELVRLRGQSAVGSLVSGEGARELAWLLPELGETSERFDAGIARSRLFETLRKLFEELAREMPLFWSSRTFTGPIREPAICFAFFRRG
;
A
#
# COMPACT_ATOMS: atom_id res chain seq x y z
N MET A 1 -17.62 -3.81 -0.68
CA MET A 1 -16.29 -4.47 -0.72
C MET A 1 -16.27 -5.63 -1.69
N GLU A 2 -17.23 -6.57 -1.65
CA GLU A 2 -17.31 -7.68 -2.65
C GLU A 2 -17.37 -7.21 -4.11
N THR A 3 -18.20 -6.20 -4.43
CA THR A 3 -18.25 -5.63 -5.79
C THR A 3 -16.90 -5.05 -6.21
N ALA A 4 -16.25 -4.31 -5.32
CA ALA A 4 -14.93 -3.74 -5.59
C ALA A 4 -13.87 -4.84 -5.76
N PHE A 5 -13.93 -5.93 -5.00
CA PHE A 5 -13.03 -7.06 -5.19
C PHE A 5 -13.28 -7.77 -6.54
N ARG A 6 -14.53 -7.85 -6.99
CA ARG A 6 -14.87 -8.35 -8.33
C ARG A 6 -14.34 -7.42 -9.42
N ASP A 7 -14.49 -6.10 -9.24
CA ASP A 7 -13.97 -5.09 -10.16
C ASP A 7 -12.45 -5.16 -10.25
N VAL A 8 -11.78 -5.27 -9.09
CA VAL A 8 -10.33 -5.50 -8.98
C VAL A 8 -9.98 -6.80 -9.68
N SER A 9 -10.63 -7.91 -9.39
CA SER A 9 -10.39 -9.19 -10.11
C SER A 9 -10.61 -9.08 -11.63
N GLY A 10 -11.44 -8.13 -12.08
CA GLY A 10 -11.68 -7.80 -13.48
C GLY A 10 -10.72 -6.78 -14.11
N GLY A 11 -9.68 -6.34 -13.39
CA GLY A 11 -8.68 -5.37 -13.89
C GLY A 11 -9.05 -3.91 -13.70
N ARG A 12 -9.93 -3.59 -12.75
CA ARG A 12 -10.25 -2.21 -12.37
C ARG A 12 -9.67 -1.86 -11.02
N LEU A 13 -8.81 -0.84 -10.98
CA LEU A 13 -8.38 -0.22 -9.74
C LEU A 13 -9.59 0.29 -8.95
N CYS A 14 -9.65 -0.05 -7.67
CA CYS A 14 -10.73 0.38 -6.79
C CYS A 14 -10.17 0.98 -5.50
N CYS A 15 -10.71 2.13 -5.11
CA CYS A 15 -10.48 2.74 -3.80
C CYS A 15 -11.82 2.83 -3.08
N ILE A 16 -11.86 2.40 -1.82
CA ILE A 16 -13.05 2.46 -0.98
C ILE A 16 -12.72 3.27 0.27
N LEU A 17 -13.52 4.30 0.52
CA LEU A 17 -13.53 5.03 1.77
C LEU A 17 -14.63 4.47 2.67
N LEU A 18 -14.27 3.91 3.80
CA LEU A 18 -15.22 3.42 4.80
C LEU A 18 -15.39 4.47 5.90
N GLY A 19 -16.54 5.14 5.90
CA GLY A 19 -16.98 6.01 6.98
C GLY A 19 -17.87 5.28 7.97
N ALA A 20 -17.70 5.55 9.26
CA ALA A 20 -18.60 5.13 10.33
C ALA A 20 -18.32 5.99 11.56
N GLU A 21 -19.25 6.01 12.51
CA GLU A 21 -19.01 6.61 13.82
C GLU A 21 -17.82 5.95 14.52
N ALA A 22 -17.22 6.65 15.49
CA ALA A 22 -16.14 6.10 16.29
C ALA A 22 -16.61 4.84 17.02
N GLY A 23 -15.87 3.75 16.90
CA GLY A 23 -16.28 2.45 17.42
C GLY A 23 -17.30 1.69 16.56
N GLY A 24 -17.72 2.23 15.41
CA GLY A 24 -18.68 1.60 14.48
C GLY A 24 -18.16 0.36 13.73
N GLY A 25 -17.11 -0.30 14.23
CA GLY A 25 -16.67 -1.60 13.72
C GLY A 25 -15.94 -1.60 12.37
N LYS A 26 -15.46 -0.45 11.86
CA LYS A 26 -14.76 -0.37 10.56
C LYS A 26 -13.58 -1.32 10.46
N SER A 27 -12.75 -1.40 11.50
CA SER A 27 -11.61 -2.32 11.54
C SER A 27 -12.08 -3.77 11.48
N ARG A 28 -13.08 -4.12 12.29
CA ARG A 28 -13.68 -5.46 12.26
C ARG A 28 -14.22 -5.81 10.87
N LEU A 29 -14.90 -4.89 10.20
CA LEU A 29 -15.42 -5.12 8.84
C LEU A 29 -14.30 -5.34 7.82
N VAL A 30 -13.23 -4.54 7.89
CA VAL A 30 -12.06 -4.68 7.01
C VAL A 30 -11.33 -6.00 7.29
N ASP A 31 -11.16 -6.36 8.55
CA ASP A 31 -10.50 -7.61 8.97
C ASP A 31 -11.31 -8.84 8.54
N GLU A 32 -12.63 -8.86 8.80
CA GLU A 32 -13.52 -9.95 8.36
C GLU A 32 -13.51 -10.10 6.84
N PHE A 33 -13.44 -8.98 6.10
CA PHE A 33 -13.33 -9.05 4.64
C PHE A 33 -11.96 -9.55 4.18
N ALA A 34 -10.87 -9.09 4.81
CA ALA A 34 -9.51 -9.57 4.51
C ALA A 34 -9.38 -11.08 4.78
N ASP A 35 -9.96 -11.58 5.87
CA ASP A 35 -9.97 -13.00 6.21
C ASP A 35 -10.71 -13.82 5.15
N ARG A 36 -11.84 -13.31 4.64
CA ARG A 36 -12.56 -13.93 3.50
C ARG A 36 -11.73 -13.96 2.22
N LEU A 37 -10.79 -13.03 2.04
CA LEU A 37 -9.90 -12.97 0.88
C LEU A 37 -8.65 -13.85 1.03
N SER A 38 -8.48 -14.55 2.15
CA SER A 38 -7.37 -15.47 2.36
C SER A 38 -7.24 -16.48 1.20
N GLY A 39 -6.04 -16.62 0.67
CA GLY A 39 -5.74 -17.46 -0.50
C GLY A 39 -6.21 -16.92 -1.86
N ARG A 40 -6.97 -15.80 -1.88
CA ARG A 40 -7.50 -15.17 -3.11
C ARG A 40 -6.88 -13.82 -3.41
N ALA A 41 -6.27 -13.18 -2.41
CA ALA A 41 -5.56 -11.90 -2.55
C ALA A 41 -4.33 -11.85 -1.63
N LEU A 42 -3.33 -11.06 -2.01
CA LEU A 42 -2.25 -10.66 -1.10
C LEU A 42 -2.80 -9.56 -0.19
N ILE A 43 -2.88 -9.86 1.10
CA ILE A 43 -3.41 -8.95 2.12
C ILE A 43 -2.24 -8.16 2.72
N LEU A 44 -2.27 -6.85 2.57
CA LEU A 44 -1.33 -5.91 3.19
C LEU A 44 -2.11 -5.05 4.19
N LYS A 45 -1.76 -5.13 5.47
CA LYS A 45 -2.34 -4.28 6.51
C LYS A 45 -1.37 -3.16 6.84
N GLY A 46 -1.77 -1.92 6.54
CA GLY A 46 -1.04 -0.72 6.91
C GLY A 46 -1.17 -0.44 8.39
N GLY A 47 -0.05 -0.09 9.03
CA GLY A 47 -0.03 0.40 10.41
C GLY A 47 -0.87 1.66 10.58
N CYS A 48 -1.47 1.84 11.77
CA CYS A 48 -2.09 3.11 12.11
C CYS A 48 -0.97 4.12 12.34
N ILE A 49 -0.92 5.19 11.56
CA ILE A 49 0.00 6.28 11.85
C ILE A 49 -0.77 7.28 12.68
N GLU A 50 -0.48 7.33 13.99
CA GLU A 50 -0.96 8.40 14.85
C GLU A 50 -0.28 9.71 14.42
N GLN A 51 -0.94 10.45 13.54
CA GLN A 51 -0.48 11.79 13.16
C GLN A 51 -1.17 12.81 14.05
N ARG A 52 -0.41 13.42 14.96
CA ARG A 52 -0.89 14.56 15.74
C ARG A 52 -0.62 15.91 15.07
N GLU A 53 0.45 16.11 14.28
CA GLU A 53 0.80 17.48 13.84
C GLU A 53 1.36 17.68 12.42
N SER A 54 1.79 16.64 11.68
CA SER A 54 2.08 16.77 10.24
C SER A 54 2.12 15.40 9.59
N ALA A 55 1.56 15.27 8.38
CA ALA A 55 1.68 14.03 7.62
C ALA A 55 3.10 13.88 7.11
N LEU A 56 3.83 12.89 7.65
CA LEU A 56 5.06 12.46 7.03
C LEU A 56 4.71 11.97 5.61
N PRO A 57 5.30 12.56 4.56
CA PRO A 57 5.02 12.16 3.20
C PRO A 57 5.38 10.68 3.03
N TYR A 58 4.51 9.93 2.36
CA TYR A 58 4.66 8.49 2.10
C TYR A 58 4.55 7.54 3.28
N ALA A 59 4.29 8.01 4.50
CA ALA A 59 4.27 7.14 5.68
C ALA A 59 3.33 5.91 5.55
N PRO A 60 2.12 6.02 4.95
CA PRO A 60 1.28 4.85 4.67
C PRO A 60 1.93 3.83 3.71
N ILE A 61 2.67 4.32 2.71
CA ILE A 61 3.37 3.48 1.74
C ILE A 61 4.61 2.85 2.38
N THR A 62 5.36 3.57 3.21
CA THR A 62 6.46 3.00 3.99
C THR A 62 5.98 1.86 4.88
N ALA A 63 4.85 2.03 5.57
CA ALA A 63 4.25 0.96 6.38
C ALA A 63 3.85 -0.26 5.53
N LEU A 64 3.31 -0.03 4.33
CA LEU A 64 2.98 -1.10 3.38
C LEU A 64 4.26 -1.86 2.95
N LEU A 65 5.33 -1.15 2.62
CA LEU A 65 6.58 -1.78 2.17
C LEU A 65 7.22 -2.64 3.28
N HIS A 66 7.21 -2.16 4.53
CA HIS A 66 7.65 -2.96 5.68
C HIS A 66 6.81 -4.22 5.85
N GLU A 67 5.48 -4.12 5.73
CA GLU A 67 4.58 -5.28 5.78
C GLU A 67 4.89 -6.29 4.67
N LEU A 68 5.11 -5.79 3.45
CA LEU A 68 5.47 -6.61 2.30
C LEU A 68 6.80 -7.33 2.51
N VAL A 69 7.84 -6.64 2.99
CA VAL A 69 9.13 -7.25 3.33
C VAL A 69 8.98 -8.28 4.44
N ARG A 70 8.15 -8.02 5.45
CA ARG A 70 7.88 -9.01 6.52
C ARG A 70 7.23 -10.28 5.96
N LEU A 71 6.33 -10.15 4.98
CA LEU A 71 5.58 -11.28 4.41
C LEU A 71 6.36 -12.07 3.35
N ARG A 72 7.17 -11.39 2.54
CA ARG A 72 7.86 -12.00 1.38
C ARG A 72 9.38 -12.12 1.55
N GLY A 73 9.94 -11.38 2.50
CA GLY A 73 11.38 -11.23 2.68
C GLY A 73 11.96 -10.13 1.79
N GLN A 74 13.01 -9.48 2.30
CA GLN A 74 13.70 -8.36 1.67
C GLN A 74 14.23 -8.72 0.27
N SER A 75 14.84 -9.91 0.13
CA SER A 75 15.39 -10.37 -1.15
C SER A 75 14.32 -10.58 -2.22
N ALA A 76 13.16 -11.15 -1.85
CA ALA A 76 12.05 -11.34 -2.78
C ALA A 76 11.50 -9.98 -3.24
N VAL A 77 11.27 -9.04 -2.33
CA VAL A 77 10.79 -7.69 -2.68
C VAL A 77 11.81 -6.95 -3.56
N GLY A 78 13.10 -7.03 -3.23
CA GLY A 78 14.16 -6.44 -4.03
C GLY A 78 14.25 -7.01 -5.44
N SER A 79 13.91 -8.28 -5.63
CA SER A 79 13.89 -8.92 -6.96
C SER A 79 12.72 -8.50 -7.86
N LEU A 80 11.67 -7.90 -7.28
CA LEU A 80 10.50 -7.39 -8.03
C LEU A 80 10.76 -6.02 -8.68
N VAL A 81 11.89 -5.40 -8.38
CA VAL A 81 12.28 -4.10 -8.92
C VAL A 81 13.66 -4.17 -9.56
N SER A 82 13.93 -3.27 -10.49
CA SER A 82 15.30 -3.10 -11.00
C SER A 82 16.23 -2.62 -9.89
N GLY A 83 17.55 -2.77 -10.06
CA GLY A 83 18.53 -2.23 -9.12
C GLY A 83 18.33 -0.73 -8.85
N GLU A 84 18.01 0.05 -9.89
CA GLU A 84 17.64 1.47 -9.74
C GLU A 84 16.35 1.65 -8.92
N GLY A 85 15.35 0.80 -9.15
CA GLY A 85 14.11 0.79 -8.36
C GLY A 85 14.36 0.48 -6.89
N ALA A 86 15.25 -0.46 -6.57
CA ALA A 86 15.64 -0.76 -5.19
C ALA A 86 16.28 0.47 -4.51
N ARG A 87 17.13 1.21 -5.23
CA ARG A 87 17.73 2.48 -4.74
C ARG A 87 16.70 3.59 -4.52
N GLU A 88 15.65 3.64 -5.33
CA GLU A 88 14.53 4.57 -5.13
C GLU A 88 13.68 4.17 -3.91
N LEU A 89 13.39 2.88 -3.73
CA LEU A 89 12.64 2.39 -2.56
C LEU A 89 13.44 2.50 -1.26
N ALA A 90 14.78 2.45 -1.31
CA ALA A 90 15.65 2.64 -0.15
C ALA A 90 15.41 3.98 0.57
N TRP A 91 14.90 5.00 -0.13
CA TRP A 91 14.48 6.27 0.49
C TRP A 91 13.28 6.15 1.42
N LEU A 92 12.43 5.14 1.21
CA LEU A 92 11.30 4.83 2.09
C LEU A 92 11.64 3.69 3.05
N LEU A 93 12.48 2.75 2.60
CA LEU A 93 12.78 1.52 3.30
C LEU A 93 14.29 1.19 3.14
N PRO A 94 15.17 1.74 4.00
CA PRO A 94 16.63 1.66 3.83
C PRO A 94 17.21 0.24 3.78
N GLU A 95 16.51 -0.73 4.34
CA GLU A 95 16.87 -2.15 4.22
C GLU A 95 16.86 -2.65 2.77
N LEU A 96 16.16 -2.01 1.83
CA LEU A 96 16.16 -2.46 0.42
C LEU A 96 17.45 -2.12 -0.36
N GLY A 97 18.37 -1.32 0.21
CA GLY A 97 19.67 -1.03 -0.40
C GLY A 97 20.14 0.41 -0.15
N GLU A 98 21.10 0.85 -0.96
CA GLU A 98 21.61 2.22 -0.91
C GLU A 98 20.70 3.19 -1.65
N THR A 99 20.52 4.40 -1.13
CA THR A 99 19.72 5.45 -1.77
C THR A 99 20.35 5.97 -3.06
N SER A 100 19.55 6.25 -4.08
CA SER A 100 19.96 7.03 -5.26
C SER A 100 20.29 8.48 -4.88
N GLU A 101 21.10 9.18 -5.67
CA GLU A 101 21.33 10.61 -5.47
C GLU A 101 20.10 11.43 -5.92
N ARG A 102 19.67 12.39 -5.10
CA ARG A 102 18.53 13.28 -5.41
C ARG A 102 19.02 14.70 -5.67
N PHE A 103 19.06 15.07 -6.95
CA PHE A 103 19.39 16.43 -7.38
C PHE A 103 18.16 17.33 -7.49
N ASP A 104 17.01 16.76 -7.82
CA ASP A 104 15.73 17.47 -7.95
C ASP A 104 14.59 16.69 -7.26
N ALA A 105 13.84 17.40 -6.41
CA ALA A 105 12.78 16.78 -5.59
C ALA A 105 11.56 16.32 -6.42
N GLY A 106 11.25 17.00 -7.53
CA GLY A 106 10.13 16.66 -8.41
C GLY A 106 10.44 15.41 -9.24
N ILE A 107 11.65 15.32 -9.78
CA ILE A 107 12.14 14.15 -10.51
C ILE A 107 12.24 12.96 -9.57
N ALA A 108 12.82 13.14 -8.37
CA ALA A 108 12.92 12.08 -7.36
C ALA A 108 11.54 11.52 -6.97
N ARG A 109 10.57 12.41 -6.74
CA ARG A 109 9.17 12.02 -6.47
C ARG A 109 8.57 11.22 -7.63
N SER A 110 8.79 11.66 -8.86
CA SER A 110 8.25 10.99 -10.05
C SER A 110 8.84 9.60 -10.25
N ARG A 111 10.16 9.44 -10.05
CA ARG A 111 10.84 8.14 -10.07
C ARG A 111 10.33 7.20 -8.99
N LEU A 112 10.18 7.70 -7.76
CA LEU A 112 9.61 6.93 -6.66
C LEU A 112 8.20 6.43 -6.97
N PHE A 113 7.31 7.30 -7.47
CA PHE A 113 5.96 6.91 -7.85
C PHE A 113 5.95 5.86 -8.95
N GLU A 114 6.80 6.01 -9.96
CA GLU A 114 6.92 5.05 -11.05
C GLU A 114 7.45 3.69 -10.56
N THR A 115 8.43 3.69 -9.66
CA THR A 115 8.94 2.47 -9.03
C THR A 115 7.87 1.78 -8.20
N LEU A 116 7.11 2.52 -7.39
CA LEU A 116 5.98 1.98 -6.62
C LEU A 116 4.90 1.39 -7.53
N ARG A 117 4.56 2.08 -8.63
CA ARG A 117 3.61 1.60 -9.64
C ARG A 117 4.06 0.26 -10.21
N LYS A 118 5.32 0.15 -10.65
CA LYS A 118 5.90 -1.10 -11.19
C LYS A 118 5.90 -2.22 -10.16
N LEU A 119 6.31 -1.93 -8.92
CA LEU A 119 6.28 -2.92 -7.84
C LEU A 119 4.87 -3.48 -7.63
N PHE A 120 3.86 -2.61 -7.53
CA PHE A 120 2.48 -3.07 -7.36
C PHE A 120 1.93 -3.78 -8.58
N GLU A 121 2.36 -3.42 -9.78
CA GLU A 121 2.01 -4.16 -10.99
C GLU A 121 2.59 -5.57 -10.98
N GLU A 122 3.87 -5.74 -10.64
CA GLU A 122 4.49 -7.07 -10.55
C GLU A 122 3.84 -7.93 -9.46
N LEU A 123 3.57 -7.36 -8.28
CA LEU A 123 2.82 -8.05 -7.22
C LEU A 123 1.40 -8.44 -7.67
N ALA A 124 0.72 -7.55 -8.38
CA ALA A 124 -0.62 -7.80 -8.88
C ALA A 124 -0.67 -8.83 -10.01
N ARG A 125 0.45 -9.18 -10.66
CA ARG A 125 0.49 -10.26 -11.66
C ARG A 125 0.26 -11.63 -11.04
N GLU A 126 0.75 -11.84 -9.82
CA GLU A 126 0.60 -13.11 -9.11
C GLU A 126 -0.83 -13.29 -8.59
N MET A 127 -1.35 -12.26 -7.93
CA MET A 127 -2.68 -12.27 -7.34
C MET A 127 -3.18 -10.85 -7.03
N PRO A 128 -4.51 -10.63 -6.88
CA PRO A 128 -5.05 -9.33 -6.46
C PRO A 128 -4.44 -8.82 -5.16
N LEU A 129 -4.22 -7.51 -5.07
CA LEU A 129 -3.69 -6.85 -3.86
C LEU A 129 -4.83 -6.19 -3.10
N PHE A 130 -4.94 -6.50 -1.80
CA PHE A 130 -5.83 -5.81 -0.87
C PHE A 130 -4.99 -5.09 0.17
N TRP A 131 -5.00 -3.76 0.12
CA TRP A 131 -4.36 -2.93 1.13
C TRP A 131 -5.38 -2.15 1.95
N SER A 132 -5.22 -2.15 3.26
CA SER A 132 -5.99 -1.29 4.15
C SER A 132 -5.06 -0.41 4.95
N SER A 133 -5.38 0.88 5.06
CA SER A 133 -4.68 1.80 5.94
C SER A 133 -5.67 2.62 6.75
N ARG A 134 -5.27 2.95 7.98
CA ARG A 134 -6.03 3.85 8.84
C ARG A 134 -5.43 5.24 8.71
N THR A 135 -6.21 6.18 8.21
CA THR A 135 -5.80 7.59 8.09
C THR A 135 -6.65 8.42 9.04
N PHE A 136 -6.01 9.08 10.01
CA PHE A 136 -6.69 10.09 10.82
C PHE A 136 -6.62 11.44 10.10
N THR A 137 -7.76 11.93 9.62
CA THR A 137 -7.87 13.27 9.02
C THR A 137 -8.65 14.22 9.92
N GLY A 138 -7.93 15.07 10.68
CA GLY A 138 -8.50 16.26 11.33
C GLY A 138 -9.49 16.01 12.48
N PRO A 139 -10.21 17.06 12.95
CA PRO A 139 -11.09 17.00 14.13
C PRO A 139 -12.39 16.21 13.91
N ILE A 140 -12.64 15.71 12.69
CA ILE A 140 -13.82 14.91 12.34
C ILE A 140 -13.39 13.44 12.25
N ARG A 141 -14.02 12.61 13.08
CA ARG A 141 -13.65 11.21 13.31
C ARG A 141 -13.89 10.31 12.09
N GLU A 142 -12.78 9.79 11.56
CA GLU A 142 -12.53 8.45 10.99
C GLU A 142 -13.11 8.03 9.62
N PRO A 143 -12.36 8.25 8.54
CA PRO A 143 -12.37 7.38 7.37
C PRO A 143 -11.28 6.29 7.43
N ALA A 144 -11.63 5.02 7.24
CA ALA A 144 -10.66 3.99 6.84
C ALA A 144 -10.53 4.00 5.32
N ILE A 145 -9.31 4.11 4.80
CA ILE A 145 -9.06 4.10 3.35
C ILE A 145 -8.55 2.72 2.98
N CYS A 146 -9.33 2.01 2.16
CA CYS A 146 -8.95 0.73 1.61
C CYS A 146 -8.65 0.89 0.12
N PHE A 147 -7.45 0.51 -0.28
CA PHE A 147 -7.04 0.50 -1.68
C PHE A 147 -6.94 -0.95 -2.13
N ALA A 148 -7.61 -1.27 -3.23
CA ALA A 148 -7.49 -2.56 -3.88
C ALA A 148 -6.93 -2.35 -5.29
N PHE A 149 -5.80 -3.00 -5.57
CA PHE A 149 -5.08 -2.86 -6.83
C PHE A 149 -5.16 -4.17 -7.61
N PHE A 150 -5.53 -4.09 -8.89
CA PHE A 150 -5.24 -5.13 -9.87
C PHE A 150 -5.35 -4.65 -11.33
N ARG A 151 -4.40 -5.17 -12.12
CA ARG A 151 -4.25 -5.37 -13.57
C ARG A 151 -4.68 -4.25 -14.52
N ARG A 152 -3.74 -3.84 -15.38
CA ARG A 152 -4.01 -3.58 -16.81
C ARG A 152 -3.68 -4.85 -17.58
N GLY A 153 -4.57 -5.24 -18.52
CA GLY A 153 -4.46 -6.48 -19.30
C GLY A 153 -3.26 -6.56 -20.22
#